data_AF-A0A258MVV8-F1
#
_entry.id   AF-A0A258MVV8-F1
#
_cell.length_a   1.000
_cell.length_b   1.000
_cell.length_c   1.000
_cell.angle_alpha   90.00
_cell.angle_beta   90.00
_cell.angle_gamma   90.00
#
_symmetry.space_group_name_H-M   'P 1'
#
loop_
_entity.id
_entity.type
_entity.pdbx_description
1 polymer ?
#
loop_
_entity_poly.entity_id
_entity_poly.type
_entity_poly.pdbx_seq_one_letter_code
_entity_poly.pdbx_strand_id
1 'polypeptide(L)'
;MPHESISVFDMFKIGVGPSSSHTLGPWRAALACINRIKLEASIEQVQSITVLLYGSLAKTGKGHGTDIAVLLGLCGEDPVTIDVNSIIPKIKAIEDSQELNLNGTNVIPFQMGHHLQFLHYDSLPFHPNGLSFLVALKNGNSWCDTYFSIGGGFIVQENSDTSKKQNIDLPFPINTADDLLHWCMQGLSISDVVLENESAWRPEDQTRAAVLQIWKTMQECIFRGCHAEGELPGGLMVRRRAAALNKKLTKDKIYHNFPEWLNCIKQGGQEFSYILDWVSCFALAVNEENASFGRVVTAPTNGAAGVIPAVLLYFMAFCNGNEEEKIIRFLLTASEVGSIFKKGATISAAMGGCQAEIGVSSAMAAAALTESMGGTQRQALMAAEIAMEHHLGLTCDPIGGLVQVPCIERNTMGAIKAITASQLALQSSPDFAKVSLDKVIKTMWDTALDMNSKYKETADGGLAINIPLSLPEC
;
A
#
# COMPACT_ATOMS: atom_id res chain seq x y z
N MET A 1 -23.28 11.09 -1.69
CA MET A 1 -22.07 10.91 -2.54
C MET A 1 -22.42 9.87 -3.60
N PRO A 2 -21.84 9.92 -4.81
CA PRO A 2 -22.03 8.84 -5.78
C PRO A 2 -21.50 7.52 -5.20
N HIS A 3 -22.26 6.44 -5.37
CA HIS A 3 -21.89 5.10 -4.93
C HIS A 3 -20.61 4.64 -5.64
N GLU A 4 -19.53 4.42 -4.90
CA GLU A 4 -18.30 3.81 -5.45
C GLU A 4 -18.26 2.33 -5.06
N SER A 5 -18.31 1.45 -6.06
CA SER A 5 -18.12 0.01 -5.86
C SER A 5 -16.61 -0.29 -5.80
N ILE A 6 -16.16 -0.89 -4.70
CA ILE A 6 -14.74 -1.17 -4.42
C ILE A 6 -14.63 -2.66 -4.11
N SER A 7 -13.73 -3.35 -4.83
CA SER A 7 -13.47 -4.77 -4.61
C SER A 7 -12.39 -5.01 -3.55
N VAL A 8 -12.32 -6.21 -2.97
CA VAL A 8 -11.17 -6.68 -2.17
C VAL A 8 -9.82 -6.44 -2.88
N PHE A 9 -9.78 -6.58 -4.22
CA PHE A 9 -8.55 -6.37 -5.01
C PHE A 9 -8.24 -4.90 -5.32
N ASP A 10 -9.16 -4.00 -4.99
CA ASP A 10 -8.88 -2.56 -4.98
C ASP A 10 -8.09 -2.14 -3.73
N MET A 11 -8.29 -2.85 -2.62
CA MET A 11 -7.57 -2.62 -1.35
C MET A 11 -6.24 -3.38 -1.31
N PHE A 12 -6.23 -4.61 -1.82
CA PHE A 12 -5.05 -5.47 -1.85
C PHE A 12 -4.53 -5.67 -3.27
N LYS A 13 -3.48 -4.94 -3.63
CA LYS A 13 -2.85 -4.99 -4.96
C LYS A 13 -1.43 -5.47 -4.83
N ILE A 14 -1.10 -6.49 -5.62
CA ILE A 14 0.29 -6.90 -5.81
C ILE A 14 1.00 -5.80 -6.60
N GLY A 15 2.20 -5.41 -6.15
CA GLY A 15 3.01 -4.40 -6.78
C GLY A 15 4.46 -4.46 -6.32
N VAL A 16 5.16 -3.35 -6.52
CA VAL A 16 6.54 -3.15 -6.10
C VAL A 16 6.60 -1.96 -5.16
N GLY A 17 7.41 -2.06 -4.11
CA GLY A 17 7.70 -0.96 -3.19
C GLY A 17 8.53 0.15 -3.86
N PRO A 18 8.74 1.29 -3.19
CA PRO A 18 8.36 1.58 -1.81
C PRO A 18 7.01 2.28 -1.64
N SER A 19 6.40 2.84 -2.70
CA SER A 19 5.22 3.71 -2.57
C SER A 19 4.10 3.38 -3.56
N SER A 20 2.85 3.35 -3.09
CA SER A 20 1.70 3.14 -3.99
C SER A 20 1.39 4.40 -4.81
N SER A 21 1.57 5.59 -4.22
CA SER A 21 1.29 6.89 -4.84
C SER A 21 2.43 7.36 -5.75
N HIS A 22 3.68 7.00 -5.42
CA HIS A 22 4.87 7.49 -6.11
C HIS A 22 5.60 6.42 -6.92
N THR A 23 5.38 5.14 -6.64
CA THR A 23 5.95 4.04 -7.45
C THR A 23 4.87 3.41 -8.31
N LEU A 24 3.88 2.74 -7.71
CA LEU A 24 2.88 1.95 -8.45
C LEU A 24 1.99 2.81 -9.35
N GLY A 25 1.55 3.98 -8.87
CA GLY A 25 0.75 4.94 -9.65
C GLY A 25 1.47 5.43 -10.91
N PRO A 26 2.64 6.09 -10.79
CA PRO A 26 3.44 6.54 -11.93
C PRO A 26 3.83 5.43 -12.91
N TRP A 27 4.13 4.23 -12.41
CA TRP A 27 4.38 3.07 -13.26
C TRP A 27 3.16 2.73 -14.13
N ARG A 28 1.97 2.68 -13.52
CA ARG A 28 0.71 2.47 -14.24
C ARG A 28 0.39 3.59 -15.21
N ALA A 29 0.70 4.84 -14.86
CA ALA A 29 0.52 5.99 -15.75
C ALA A 29 1.44 5.90 -16.98
N ALA A 30 2.69 5.46 -16.80
CA ALA A 30 3.60 5.20 -17.91
C ALA A 30 3.09 4.05 -18.81
N LEU A 31 2.58 2.96 -18.23
CA LEU A 31 1.93 1.89 -19.02
C LEU A 31 0.67 2.38 -19.75
N ALA A 32 -0.12 3.26 -19.14
CA ALA A 32 -1.27 3.89 -19.78
C ALA A 32 -0.84 4.78 -20.96
N CYS A 33 0.25 5.53 -20.81
CA CYS A 33 0.86 6.30 -21.90
C CYS A 33 1.29 5.38 -23.06
N ILE A 34 1.95 4.24 -22.77
CA ILE A 34 2.30 3.24 -23.80
C ILE A 34 1.05 2.74 -24.54
N ASN A 35 -0.01 2.42 -23.81
CA ASN A 35 -1.27 1.97 -24.42
C ASN A 35 -1.91 3.07 -25.27
N ARG A 36 -1.84 4.33 -24.82
CA ARG A 36 -2.31 5.48 -25.58
C ARG A 36 -1.52 5.67 -26.87
N ILE A 37 -0.20 5.54 -26.83
CA ILE A 37 0.65 5.57 -28.03
C ILE A 37 0.20 4.48 -29.00
N LYS A 38 0.02 3.23 -28.55
CA LYS A 38 -0.42 2.10 -29.40
C LYS A 38 -1.78 2.31 -30.07
N LEU A 39 -2.67 3.13 -29.47
CA LEU A 39 -3.98 3.45 -30.03
C LEU A 39 -3.91 4.54 -31.11
N GLU A 40 -3.01 5.51 -30.97
CA GLU A 40 -2.89 6.66 -31.87
C GLU A 40 -1.82 6.49 -32.96
N ALA A 41 -0.79 5.68 -32.69
CA ALA A 41 0.37 5.48 -33.55
C ALA A 41 1.04 4.11 -33.27
N SER A 42 2.11 3.78 -34.02
CA SER A 42 2.98 2.66 -33.67
C SER A 42 4.11 3.14 -32.75
N ILE A 43 4.58 2.27 -31.85
CA ILE A 43 5.66 2.57 -30.90
C ILE A 43 6.93 3.03 -31.64
N GLU A 44 7.19 2.47 -32.83
CA GLU A 44 8.35 2.75 -33.68
C GLU A 44 8.32 4.17 -34.28
N GLN A 45 7.16 4.82 -34.30
CA GLN A 45 7.02 6.21 -34.75
C GLN A 45 7.41 7.23 -33.68
N VAL A 46 7.56 6.81 -32.42
CA VAL A 46 7.96 7.72 -31.34
C VAL A 46 9.41 8.16 -31.56
N GLN A 47 9.61 9.47 -31.58
CA GLN A 47 10.92 10.12 -31.70
C GLN A 47 11.48 10.48 -30.32
N SER A 48 10.65 11.01 -29.43
CA SER A 48 11.04 11.34 -28.06
C SER A 48 9.85 11.31 -27.10
N ILE A 49 10.14 11.08 -25.82
CA ILE A 49 9.20 11.23 -24.72
C ILE A 49 9.87 12.06 -23.64
N THR A 50 9.15 13.07 -23.16
CA THR A 50 9.53 13.85 -21.98
C THR A 50 8.48 13.68 -20.90
N VAL A 51 8.92 13.39 -19.68
CA VAL A 51 8.07 13.22 -18.50
C VAL A 51 8.30 14.37 -17.53
N LEU A 52 7.21 15.00 -17.12
CA LEU A 52 7.19 16.08 -16.16
C LEU A 52 6.51 15.60 -14.88
N LEU A 53 7.19 15.66 -13.75
CA LEU A 53 6.68 15.32 -12.43
C LEU A 53 6.39 16.60 -11.65
N TYR A 54 5.22 16.69 -11.01
CA TYR A 54 4.74 17.91 -10.34
C TYR A 54 4.53 17.69 -8.83
N GLY A 55 4.52 18.78 -8.07
CA GLY A 55 4.04 18.81 -6.69
C GLY A 55 4.75 17.84 -5.74
N SER A 56 3.97 17.12 -4.93
CA SER A 56 4.49 16.13 -3.98
C SER A 56 5.25 15.00 -4.69
N LEU A 57 4.77 14.60 -5.88
CA LEU A 57 5.42 13.59 -6.71
C LEU A 57 6.83 13.99 -7.14
N ALA A 58 7.04 15.28 -7.43
CA ALA A 58 8.38 15.80 -7.71
C ALA A 58 9.25 15.89 -6.44
N LYS A 59 8.70 16.38 -5.33
CA LYS A 59 9.45 16.63 -4.09
C LYS A 59 10.02 15.36 -3.47
N THR A 60 9.21 14.31 -3.36
CA THR A 60 9.62 13.04 -2.72
C THR A 60 9.95 11.94 -3.72
N GLY A 61 9.77 12.19 -5.03
CA GLY A 61 9.82 11.16 -6.06
C GLY A 61 11.12 10.39 -6.14
N LYS A 62 12.28 11.01 -5.89
CA LYS A 62 13.56 10.28 -5.85
C LYS A 62 13.63 9.28 -4.69
N GLY A 63 13.19 9.68 -3.50
CA GLY A 63 13.14 8.78 -2.33
C GLY A 63 12.11 7.65 -2.50
N HIS A 64 11.02 7.93 -3.23
CA HIS A 64 10.01 6.93 -3.54
C HIS A 64 10.26 6.14 -4.84
N GLY A 65 11.34 6.41 -5.57
CA GLY A 65 11.65 5.77 -6.84
C GLY A 65 10.63 6.00 -7.97
N THR A 66 10.05 7.20 -8.03
CA THR A 66 9.15 7.62 -9.12
C THR A 66 9.86 7.60 -10.47
N ASP A 67 11.11 8.01 -10.51
CA ASP A 67 11.98 7.92 -11.69
C ASP A 67 12.10 6.47 -12.17
N ILE A 68 12.44 5.55 -11.27
CA ILE A 68 12.54 4.12 -11.54
C ILE A 68 11.21 3.59 -12.11
N ALA A 69 10.10 3.91 -11.45
CA ALA A 69 8.77 3.48 -11.84
C ALA A 69 8.36 3.95 -13.24
N VAL A 70 8.59 5.22 -13.55
CA VAL A 70 8.28 5.81 -14.85
C VAL A 70 9.12 5.14 -15.94
N LEU A 71 10.42 4.98 -15.73
CA LEU A 71 11.33 4.38 -16.70
C LEU A 71 10.92 2.94 -17.03
N LEU A 72 10.68 2.11 -16.01
CA LEU A 72 10.27 0.72 -16.20
C LEU A 72 8.88 0.61 -16.85
N GLY A 73 7.94 1.48 -16.47
CA GLY A 73 6.63 1.53 -17.11
C GLY A 73 6.70 1.94 -18.58
N LEU A 74 7.57 2.89 -18.95
CA LEU A 74 7.82 3.25 -20.35
C LEU A 74 8.52 2.13 -21.11
N CYS A 75 9.37 1.32 -20.46
CA CYS A 75 9.91 0.08 -21.04
C CYS A 75 8.85 -1.01 -21.24
N GLY A 76 7.62 -0.83 -20.75
CA GLY A 76 6.54 -1.81 -20.85
C GLY A 76 6.59 -2.92 -19.79
N GLU A 77 7.41 -2.75 -18.75
CA GLU A 77 7.49 -3.71 -17.65
C GLU A 77 6.23 -3.65 -16.78
N ASP A 78 5.75 -4.80 -16.36
CA ASP A 78 4.57 -4.90 -15.50
C ASP A 78 4.97 -4.90 -14.01
N PRO A 79 4.51 -3.91 -13.21
CA PRO A 79 4.82 -3.83 -11.79
C PRO A 79 4.27 -4.99 -10.98
N VAL A 80 3.44 -5.89 -11.52
CA VAL A 80 2.90 -7.10 -10.86
C VAL A 80 3.78 -8.33 -11.11
N THR A 81 4.51 -8.38 -12.24
CA THR A 81 5.21 -9.60 -12.69
C THR A 81 6.71 -9.44 -12.91
N ILE A 82 7.24 -8.21 -12.93
CA ILE A 82 8.68 -7.94 -13.07
C ILE A 82 9.53 -8.72 -12.03
N ASP A 83 10.67 -9.25 -12.46
CA ASP A 83 11.70 -9.72 -11.51
C ASP A 83 12.29 -8.51 -10.78
N VAL A 84 11.99 -8.38 -9.50
CA VAL A 84 12.44 -7.27 -8.65
C VAL A 84 13.96 -7.18 -8.56
N ASN A 85 14.69 -8.28 -8.75
CA ASN A 85 16.15 -8.25 -8.74
C ASN A 85 16.74 -7.62 -10.02
N SER A 86 15.94 -7.51 -11.09
CA SER A 86 16.34 -6.90 -12.36
C SER A 86 16.14 -5.38 -12.40
N ILE A 87 15.41 -4.80 -11.44
CA ILE A 87 15.05 -3.37 -11.39
C ILE A 87 16.32 -2.50 -11.42
N ILE A 88 17.21 -2.65 -10.44
CA ILE A 88 18.40 -1.81 -10.32
C ILE A 88 19.35 -1.99 -11.53
N PRO A 89 19.66 -3.22 -12.00
CA PRO A 89 20.42 -3.40 -13.23
C PRO A 89 19.80 -2.73 -14.47
N LYS A 90 18.48 -2.79 -14.65
CA LYS A 90 17.79 -2.16 -15.79
C LYS A 90 17.90 -0.63 -15.76
N ILE A 91 17.70 -0.02 -14.58
CA ILE A 91 17.83 1.43 -14.42
C ILE A 91 19.26 1.89 -14.73
N LYS A 92 20.25 1.19 -14.18
CA LYS A 92 21.66 1.49 -14.45
C LYS A 92 21.99 1.40 -15.95
N ALA A 93 21.44 0.41 -16.66
CA ALA A 93 21.65 0.28 -18.09
C ALA A 93 21.11 1.50 -18.88
N ILE A 94 19.95 2.05 -18.49
CA ILE A 94 19.37 3.27 -19.09
C ILE A 94 20.23 4.50 -18.79
N GLU A 95 20.73 4.62 -17.55
CA GLU A 95 21.61 5.73 -17.14
C GLU A 95 22.94 5.71 -17.90
N ASP A 96 23.54 4.53 -18.05
CA ASP A 96 24.83 4.33 -18.71
C ASP A 96 24.73 4.54 -20.24
N SER A 97 23.64 4.07 -20.87
CA SER A 97 23.45 4.19 -22.33
C SER A 97 22.88 5.54 -22.77
N GLN A 98 22.16 6.24 -21.89
CA GLN A 98 21.31 7.39 -22.22
C GLN A 98 20.26 7.06 -23.30
N GLU A 99 19.80 5.82 -23.31
CA GLU A 99 18.79 5.31 -24.24
C GLU A 99 17.68 4.57 -23.47
N LEU A 100 16.44 4.74 -23.94
CA LEU A 100 15.27 4.05 -23.40
C LEU A 100 14.71 3.09 -24.47
N ASN A 101 14.62 1.81 -24.14
CA ASN A 101 13.94 0.83 -24.99
C ASN A 101 12.42 0.89 -24.71
N LEU A 102 11.74 1.78 -25.42
CA LEU A 102 10.31 2.07 -25.26
C LEU A 102 9.45 0.85 -25.61
N ASN A 103 8.61 0.42 -24.66
CA ASN A 103 7.80 -0.79 -24.73
C ASN A 103 8.61 -2.05 -25.14
N GLY A 104 9.93 -2.04 -24.93
CA GLY A 104 10.83 -3.12 -25.32
C GLY A 104 11.09 -3.25 -26.82
N THR A 105 10.54 -2.37 -27.69
CA THR A 105 10.61 -2.51 -29.15
C THR A 105 11.26 -1.35 -29.89
N ASN A 106 11.30 -0.14 -29.31
CA ASN A 106 11.86 1.05 -29.97
C ASN A 106 12.85 1.75 -29.06
N VAL A 107 14.13 1.76 -29.45
CA VAL A 107 15.18 2.47 -28.71
C VAL A 107 15.16 3.94 -29.10
N ILE A 108 14.97 4.81 -28.13
CA ILE A 108 15.00 6.28 -28.30
C ILE A 108 16.06 6.91 -27.39
N PRO A 109 16.68 8.03 -27.79
CA PRO A 109 17.53 8.81 -26.89
C PRO A 109 16.75 9.23 -25.64
N PHE A 110 17.32 9.03 -24.47
CA PHE A 110 16.71 9.38 -23.19
C PHE A 110 17.77 9.79 -22.16
N GLN A 111 18.06 11.07 -22.13
CA GLN A 111 18.94 11.68 -21.14
C GLN A 111 18.16 12.07 -19.87
N MET A 112 18.60 11.53 -18.72
CA MET A 112 18.11 11.90 -17.39
C MET A 112 18.28 13.40 -17.13
N GLY A 113 17.31 14.03 -16.45
CA GLY A 113 17.29 15.47 -16.20
C GLY A 113 16.79 16.33 -17.36
N HIS A 114 16.91 15.86 -18.61
CA HIS A 114 16.28 16.52 -19.77
C HIS A 114 14.91 15.92 -20.09
N HIS A 115 14.83 14.60 -20.19
CA HIS A 115 13.61 13.87 -20.55
C HIS A 115 12.79 13.42 -19.34
N LEU A 116 13.33 13.51 -18.14
CA LEU A 116 12.61 13.27 -16.89
C LEU A 116 12.89 14.45 -15.96
N GLN A 117 11.89 15.30 -15.76
CA GLN A 117 12.03 16.56 -15.05
C GLN A 117 11.20 16.56 -13.76
N PHE A 118 11.85 16.99 -12.67
CA PHE A 118 11.22 17.15 -11.37
C PHE A 118 10.89 18.63 -11.14
N LEU A 119 9.62 18.99 -11.31
CA LEU A 119 9.12 20.36 -11.18
C LEU A 119 8.67 20.61 -9.73
N HIS A 120 9.65 20.80 -8.84
CA HIS A 120 9.44 20.88 -7.39
C HIS A 120 8.53 22.04 -6.92
N TYR A 121 8.41 23.10 -7.73
CA TYR A 121 7.66 24.31 -7.40
C TYR A 121 6.35 24.43 -8.18
N ASP A 122 6.11 23.55 -9.15
CA ASP A 122 4.91 23.54 -9.96
C ASP A 122 3.93 22.50 -9.42
N SER A 123 2.66 22.88 -9.32
CA SER A 123 1.59 22.00 -8.87
C SER A 123 0.40 22.08 -9.82
N LEU A 124 -0.28 20.95 -10.02
CA LEU A 124 -1.50 20.88 -10.81
C LEU A 124 -2.74 21.02 -9.90
N PRO A 125 -3.84 21.59 -10.40
CA PRO A 125 -4.99 21.98 -9.55
C PRO A 125 -5.82 20.81 -9.02
N PHE A 126 -5.82 19.65 -9.69
CA PHE A 126 -6.67 18.52 -9.32
C PHE A 126 -6.12 17.70 -8.13
N HIS A 127 -4.84 17.33 -8.17
CA HIS A 127 -4.21 16.51 -7.13
C HIS A 127 -2.70 16.78 -7.06
N PRO A 128 -2.07 16.78 -5.87
CA PRO A 128 -0.65 17.12 -5.70
C PRO A 128 0.32 16.14 -6.36
N ASN A 129 -0.13 14.92 -6.67
CA ASN A 129 0.68 13.90 -7.33
C ASN A 129 0.33 13.82 -8.83
N GLY A 130 0.79 14.82 -9.58
CA GLY A 130 0.58 14.92 -11.03
C GLY A 130 1.83 14.56 -11.82
N LEU A 131 1.63 13.92 -12.98
CA LEU A 131 2.67 13.74 -13.99
C LEU A 131 2.12 13.88 -15.40
N SER A 132 2.93 14.41 -16.32
CA SER A 132 2.58 14.56 -17.73
C SER A 132 3.60 13.88 -18.63
N PHE A 133 3.11 13.27 -19.71
CA PHE A 133 3.91 12.64 -20.76
C PHE A 133 3.75 13.45 -22.04
N LEU A 134 4.85 14.04 -22.51
CA LEU A 134 4.93 14.75 -23.78
C LEU A 134 5.52 13.77 -24.80
N VAL A 135 4.73 13.36 -25.78
CA VAL A 135 5.13 12.40 -26.81
C VAL A 135 5.29 13.15 -28.13
N ALA A 136 6.44 13.00 -28.79
CA ALA A 136 6.68 13.52 -30.13
C ALA A 136 6.95 12.36 -31.10
N LEU A 137 6.29 12.38 -32.25
CA LEU A 137 6.44 11.39 -33.32
C LEU A 137 7.37 11.89 -34.42
N LYS A 138 7.96 10.95 -35.16
CA LYS A 138 8.84 11.21 -36.32
C LYS A 138 8.15 11.97 -37.46
N ASN A 139 6.82 11.95 -37.52
CA ASN A 139 6.04 12.69 -38.51
C ASN A 139 5.74 14.16 -38.12
N GLY A 140 6.22 14.62 -36.96
CA GLY A 140 6.01 15.97 -36.44
C GLY A 140 4.77 16.13 -35.55
N ASN A 141 3.91 15.11 -35.44
CA ASN A 141 2.78 15.15 -34.51
C ASN A 141 3.28 15.00 -33.07
N SER A 142 2.63 15.68 -32.14
CA SER A 142 2.91 15.55 -30.71
C SER A 142 1.65 15.76 -29.87
N TRP A 143 1.65 15.25 -28.66
CA TRP A 143 0.59 15.48 -27.68
C TRP A 143 1.13 15.42 -26.25
N CYS A 144 0.29 15.82 -25.29
CA CYS A 144 0.58 15.77 -23.87
C CYS A 144 -0.59 15.10 -23.14
N ASP A 145 -0.29 14.06 -22.37
CA ASP A 145 -1.25 13.41 -21.47
C ASP A 145 -0.86 13.63 -20.02
N THR A 146 -1.80 14.12 -19.21
CA THR A 146 -1.61 14.34 -17.77
C THR A 146 -2.36 13.28 -16.98
N TYR A 147 -1.69 12.70 -15.97
CA TYR A 147 -2.25 11.74 -15.05
C TYR A 147 -2.04 12.19 -13.60
N PHE A 148 -2.89 11.68 -12.71
CA PHE A 148 -2.82 11.92 -11.28
C PHE A 148 -2.80 10.60 -10.53
N SER A 149 -1.85 10.41 -9.61
CA SER A 149 -1.88 9.26 -8.69
C SER A 149 -2.59 9.62 -7.40
N ILE A 150 -3.81 9.10 -7.22
CA ILE A 150 -4.74 9.50 -6.16
C ILE A 150 -4.69 8.61 -4.90
N GLY A 151 -3.62 7.81 -4.74
CA GLY A 151 -3.43 6.88 -3.60
C GLY A 151 -3.78 5.43 -3.93
N GLY A 152 -3.26 4.47 -3.16
CA GLY A 152 -3.52 3.02 -3.33
C GLY A 152 -3.18 2.46 -4.73
N GLY A 153 -2.29 3.11 -5.48
CA GLY A 153 -1.92 2.72 -6.85
C GLY A 153 -3.00 3.00 -7.91
N PHE A 154 -4.00 3.83 -7.59
CA PHE A 154 -4.98 4.32 -8.56
C PHE A 154 -4.42 5.51 -9.34
N ILE A 155 -4.80 5.59 -10.62
CA ILE A 155 -4.51 6.74 -11.49
C ILE A 155 -5.79 7.26 -12.13
N VAL A 156 -5.84 8.56 -12.37
CA VAL A 156 -6.90 9.23 -13.13
C VAL A 156 -6.25 10.10 -14.19
N GLN A 157 -6.73 10.06 -15.43
CA GLN A 157 -6.27 10.96 -16.48
C GLN A 157 -7.02 12.30 -16.39
N GLU A 158 -6.31 13.39 -16.62
CA GLU A 158 -6.91 14.72 -16.71
C GLU A 158 -8.00 14.73 -17.80
N ASN A 159 -9.15 15.34 -17.49
CA ASN A 159 -10.32 15.38 -18.36
C ASN A 159 -10.92 14.01 -18.74
N SER A 160 -10.52 12.92 -18.06
CA SER A 160 -11.26 11.66 -18.17
C SER A 160 -12.63 11.81 -17.54
N ASP A 161 -13.65 11.39 -18.28
CA ASP A 161 -15.04 11.40 -17.82
C ASP A 161 -15.18 10.32 -16.74
N THR A 162 -14.98 10.68 -15.46
CA THR A 162 -15.11 9.76 -14.32
C THR A 162 -16.50 9.13 -14.22
N SER A 163 -17.47 9.65 -14.98
CA SER A 163 -18.82 9.11 -15.19
C SER A 163 -18.84 7.76 -15.93
N LYS A 164 -17.74 7.34 -16.57
CA LYS A 164 -17.61 6.03 -17.25
C LYS A 164 -17.02 4.91 -16.38
N LYS A 165 -16.97 5.05 -15.04
CA LYS A 165 -16.80 3.87 -14.20
C LYS A 165 -18.02 2.97 -14.42
N GLN A 166 -17.81 1.69 -14.71
CA GLN A 166 -18.91 0.72 -14.70
C GLN A 166 -19.58 0.79 -13.33
N ASN A 167 -20.83 1.27 -13.28
CA ASN A 167 -21.65 1.16 -12.08
C ASN A 167 -21.99 -0.32 -11.92
N ILE A 168 -21.17 -1.00 -11.12
CA ILE A 168 -21.42 -2.38 -10.73
C ILE A 168 -22.38 -2.32 -9.56
N ASP A 169 -23.56 -2.89 -9.79
CA ASP A 169 -24.61 -2.98 -8.77
C ASP A 169 -24.26 -4.09 -7.79
N LEU A 170 -24.11 -3.74 -6.51
CA LEU A 170 -23.72 -4.66 -5.47
C LEU A 170 -24.97 -5.24 -4.79
N PRO A 171 -25.03 -6.55 -4.51
CA PRO A 171 -26.11 -7.15 -3.71
C PRO A 171 -26.32 -6.47 -2.36
N PHE A 172 -25.23 -6.07 -1.71
CA PHE A 172 -25.21 -5.38 -0.42
C PHE A 172 -24.39 -4.08 -0.52
N PRO A 173 -24.96 -2.98 -1.04
CA PRO A 173 -24.28 -1.69 -1.16
C PRO A 173 -23.84 -1.15 0.21
N ILE A 174 -22.55 -0.87 0.39
CA ILE A 174 -21.98 -0.37 1.65
C ILE A 174 -21.20 0.93 1.39
N ASN A 175 -21.58 2.02 2.06
CA ASN A 175 -20.82 3.26 2.07
C ASN A 175 -20.32 3.64 3.47
N THR A 176 -21.02 3.19 4.51
CA THR A 176 -20.77 3.51 5.91
C THR A 176 -20.71 2.26 6.77
N ALA A 177 -20.19 2.39 7.99
CA ALA A 177 -20.19 1.30 8.96
C ALA A 177 -21.63 0.88 9.34
N ASP A 178 -22.56 1.85 9.41
CA ASP A 178 -23.97 1.58 9.63
C ASP A 178 -24.64 0.79 8.49
N ASP A 179 -24.28 1.07 7.21
CA ASP A 179 -24.76 0.26 6.07
C ASP A 179 -24.31 -1.20 6.20
N LEU A 180 -23.04 -1.42 6.55
CA LEU A 180 -22.50 -2.77 6.75
C LEU A 180 -23.24 -3.51 7.87
N LEU A 181 -23.48 -2.85 9.01
CA LEU A 181 -24.24 -3.45 10.11
C LEU A 181 -25.66 -3.79 9.70
N HIS A 182 -26.31 -2.93 8.90
CA HIS A 182 -27.65 -3.18 8.38
C HIS A 182 -27.72 -4.50 7.60
N TRP A 183 -26.76 -4.74 6.69
CA TRP A 183 -26.72 -5.99 5.91
C TRP A 183 -26.37 -7.20 6.78
N CYS A 184 -25.51 -7.04 7.78
CA CYS A 184 -25.16 -8.10 8.73
C CYS A 184 -26.34 -8.52 9.62
N MET A 185 -27.41 -7.72 9.76
CA MET A 185 -28.61 -8.10 10.53
C MET A 185 -29.32 -9.34 9.96
N GLN A 186 -29.00 -9.74 8.73
CA GLN A 186 -29.49 -10.99 8.11
C GLN A 186 -28.80 -12.25 8.65
N GLY A 187 -27.91 -12.12 9.65
CA GLY A 187 -27.16 -13.23 10.25
C GLY A 187 -25.84 -13.55 9.54
N LEU A 188 -25.44 -12.72 8.59
CA LEU A 188 -24.20 -12.83 7.83
C LEU A 188 -23.02 -12.23 8.60
N SER A 189 -21.84 -12.85 8.52
CA SER A 189 -20.59 -12.20 8.94
C SER A 189 -20.21 -11.08 7.96
N ILE A 190 -19.27 -10.21 8.34
CA ILE A 190 -18.77 -9.17 7.43
C ILE A 190 -18.16 -9.84 6.20
N SER A 191 -17.34 -10.88 6.40
CA SER A 191 -16.74 -11.62 5.30
C SER A 191 -17.75 -12.29 4.36
N ASP A 192 -18.89 -12.79 4.87
CA ASP A 192 -19.97 -13.33 4.01
C ASP A 192 -20.61 -12.25 3.14
N VAL A 193 -20.89 -11.06 3.72
CA VAL A 193 -21.44 -9.91 2.97
C VAL A 193 -20.49 -9.47 1.85
N VAL A 194 -19.19 -9.42 2.15
CA VAL A 194 -18.16 -9.06 1.16
C VAL A 194 -18.07 -10.12 0.07
N LEU A 195 -18.11 -11.40 0.43
CA LEU A 195 -18.05 -12.49 -0.55
C LEU A 195 -19.23 -12.46 -1.52
N GLU A 196 -20.44 -12.18 -1.03
CA GLU A 196 -21.62 -12.01 -1.88
C GLU A 196 -21.48 -10.77 -2.79
N ASN A 197 -20.95 -9.67 -2.27
CA ASN A 197 -20.66 -8.48 -3.08
C ASN A 197 -19.65 -8.76 -4.19
N GLU A 198 -18.62 -9.56 -3.91
CA GLU A 198 -17.60 -9.95 -4.87
C GLU A 198 -18.17 -10.71 -6.09
N SER A 199 -19.30 -11.40 -5.92
CA SER A 199 -20.04 -12.09 -6.99
C SER A 199 -20.50 -11.16 -8.12
N ALA A 200 -20.62 -9.86 -7.84
CA ALA A 200 -20.96 -8.85 -8.86
C ALA A 200 -19.84 -8.65 -9.90
N TRP A 201 -18.58 -8.94 -9.53
CA TRP A 201 -17.43 -8.83 -10.43
C TRP A 201 -17.02 -10.18 -11.03
N ARG A 202 -17.06 -11.24 -10.21
CA ARG A 202 -16.56 -12.56 -10.62
C ARG A 202 -17.10 -13.69 -9.73
N PRO A 203 -17.12 -14.93 -10.22
CA PRO A 203 -17.50 -16.10 -9.44
C PRO A 203 -16.72 -16.28 -8.13
N GLU A 204 -17.37 -16.87 -7.12
CA GLU A 204 -16.84 -17.06 -5.77
C GLU A 204 -15.49 -17.81 -5.76
N ASP A 205 -15.34 -18.86 -6.56
CA ASP A 205 -14.12 -19.67 -6.66
C ASP A 205 -12.93 -18.84 -7.16
N GLN A 206 -13.15 -17.94 -8.11
CA GLN A 206 -12.14 -17.00 -8.60
C GLN A 206 -11.76 -15.98 -7.52
N THR A 207 -12.75 -15.49 -6.76
CA THR A 207 -12.51 -14.59 -5.62
C THR A 207 -11.63 -15.25 -4.57
N ARG A 208 -11.99 -16.45 -4.14
CA ARG A 208 -11.25 -17.21 -3.13
C ARG A 208 -9.82 -17.52 -3.59
N ALA A 209 -9.65 -17.97 -4.84
CA ALA A 209 -8.33 -18.25 -5.41
C ALA A 209 -7.43 -17.00 -5.46
N ALA A 210 -7.96 -15.86 -5.88
CA ALA A 210 -7.16 -14.64 -5.98
C ALA A 210 -6.89 -13.97 -4.62
N VAL A 211 -7.78 -14.12 -3.63
CA VAL A 211 -7.47 -13.76 -2.22
C VAL A 211 -6.32 -14.61 -1.67
N LEU A 212 -6.31 -15.92 -1.95
CA LEU A 212 -5.20 -16.78 -1.55
C LEU A 212 -3.89 -16.43 -2.28
N GLN A 213 -3.95 -15.96 -3.54
CA GLN A 213 -2.78 -15.47 -4.26
C GLN A 213 -2.22 -14.17 -3.65
N ILE A 214 -3.08 -13.28 -3.16
CA ILE A 214 -2.67 -12.11 -2.37
C ILE A 214 -1.93 -12.57 -1.11
N TRP A 215 -2.52 -13.50 -0.36
CA TRP A 215 -1.89 -14.03 0.85
C TRP A 215 -0.54 -14.69 0.55
N LYS A 216 -0.45 -15.51 -0.49
CA LYS A 216 0.80 -16.13 -0.92
C LYS A 216 1.89 -15.09 -1.19
N THR A 217 1.53 -13.98 -1.85
CA THR A 217 2.48 -12.89 -2.11
C THR A 217 2.93 -12.20 -0.82
N MET A 218 2.02 -12.00 0.14
CA MET A 218 2.36 -11.50 1.47
C MET A 218 3.30 -12.46 2.23
N GLN A 219 3.07 -13.77 2.16
CA GLN A 219 3.92 -14.79 2.77
C GLN A 219 5.34 -14.76 2.20
N GLU A 220 5.46 -14.72 0.87
CA GLU A 220 6.74 -14.64 0.17
C GLU A 220 7.50 -13.36 0.55
N CYS A 221 6.80 -12.23 0.66
CA CYS A 221 7.36 -10.95 1.10
C CYS A 221 7.89 -11.01 2.54
N ILE A 222 7.09 -11.48 3.50
CA ILE A 222 7.52 -11.65 4.91
C ILE A 222 8.72 -12.60 4.97
N PHE A 223 8.62 -13.75 4.31
CA PHE A 223 9.67 -14.76 4.34
C PHE A 223 10.97 -14.20 3.79
N ARG A 224 10.93 -13.55 2.62
CA ARG A 224 12.12 -12.92 2.03
C ARG A 224 12.71 -11.85 2.96
N GLY A 225 11.89 -10.97 3.52
CA GLY A 225 12.35 -9.93 4.45
C GLY A 225 13.01 -10.48 5.73
N CYS A 226 12.48 -11.58 6.28
CA CYS A 226 13.06 -12.28 7.42
C CYS A 226 14.42 -12.97 7.14
N HIS A 227 14.86 -13.01 5.88
CA HIS A 227 16.11 -13.66 5.47
C HIS A 227 17.05 -12.76 4.66
N ALA A 228 16.61 -11.54 4.33
CA ALA A 228 17.39 -10.59 3.56
C ALA A 228 18.20 -9.68 4.51
N GLU A 229 19.51 -9.74 4.38
CA GLU A 229 20.46 -8.89 5.13
C GLU A 229 20.87 -7.67 4.29
N GLY A 230 21.56 -6.72 4.93
CA GLY A 230 22.13 -5.54 4.27
C GLY A 230 21.52 -4.22 4.73
N GLU A 231 21.76 -3.18 3.94
CA GLU A 231 21.30 -1.81 4.20
C GLU A 231 20.24 -1.40 3.17
N LEU A 232 19.29 -0.57 3.59
CA LEU A 232 18.24 -0.04 2.74
C LEU A 232 18.81 1.02 1.78
N PRO A 233 18.29 1.11 0.54
CA PRO A 233 18.73 2.12 -0.43
C PRO A 233 18.34 3.53 0.00
N GLY A 234 18.78 4.57 -0.71
CA GLY A 234 18.32 5.96 -0.47
C GLY A 234 19.20 6.79 0.47
N GLY A 235 20.32 6.24 0.95
CA GLY A 235 21.40 7.04 1.57
C GLY A 235 21.28 7.30 3.07
N LEU A 236 20.21 6.83 3.73
CA LEU A 236 20.07 6.91 5.20
C LEU A 236 20.90 5.85 5.96
N MET A 237 21.54 4.90 5.25
CA MET A 237 22.31 3.80 5.85
C MET A 237 21.51 3.00 6.90
N VAL A 238 20.19 2.89 6.73
CA VAL A 238 19.33 2.13 7.63
C VAL A 238 19.59 0.65 7.41
N ARG A 239 20.04 -0.04 8.46
CA ARG A 239 20.25 -1.50 8.42
C ARG A 239 18.93 -2.25 8.49
N ARG A 240 18.83 -3.33 7.71
CA ARG A 240 17.77 -4.32 7.86
C ARG A 240 17.90 -5.02 9.22
N ARG A 241 16.79 -5.11 9.95
CA ARG A 241 16.70 -5.65 11.32
C ARG A 241 15.95 -6.97 11.37
N ALA A 242 15.05 -7.23 10.42
CA ALA A 242 14.21 -8.41 10.43
C ALA A 242 15.02 -9.71 10.39
N ALA A 243 16.06 -9.79 9.54
CA ALA A 243 16.87 -11.01 9.42
C ALA A 243 17.61 -11.38 10.72
N ALA A 244 18.23 -10.39 11.37
CA ALA A 244 18.93 -10.60 12.64
C ALA A 244 17.95 -11.00 13.77
N LEU A 245 16.77 -10.39 13.81
CA LEU A 245 15.72 -10.72 14.78
C LEU A 245 15.17 -12.14 14.53
N ASN A 246 14.87 -12.49 13.29
CA ASN A 246 14.43 -13.83 12.90
C ASN A 246 15.44 -14.91 13.32
N LYS A 247 16.74 -14.70 13.06
CA LYS A 247 17.80 -15.63 13.49
C LYS A 247 17.83 -15.79 15.02
N LYS A 248 17.71 -14.68 15.76
CA LYS A 248 17.68 -14.69 17.23
C LYS A 248 16.46 -15.46 17.77
N LEU A 249 15.28 -15.26 17.20
CA LEU A 249 14.03 -15.87 17.68
C LEU A 249 13.92 -17.35 17.32
N THR A 250 14.46 -17.76 16.17
CA THR A 250 14.46 -19.18 15.74
C THR A 250 15.54 -20.01 16.44
N LYS A 251 16.52 -19.39 17.10
CA LYS A 251 17.60 -20.07 17.86
C LYS A 251 18.31 -21.16 17.05
N ASP A 252 18.65 -20.85 15.80
CA ASP A 252 19.34 -21.75 14.86
C ASP A 252 18.56 -23.04 14.51
N LYS A 253 17.24 -23.09 14.72
CA LYS A 253 16.40 -24.16 14.18
C LYS A 253 16.49 -24.19 12.65
N ILE A 254 16.59 -25.39 12.08
CA ILE A 254 16.68 -25.59 10.64
C ILE A 254 15.28 -25.66 10.03
N TYR A 255 15.05 -24.89 8.98
CA TYR A 255 13.85 -24.90 8.14
C TYR A 255 14.24 -24.48 6.72
N HIS A 256 13.48 -24.92 5.72
CA HIS A 256 13.79 -24.68 4.31
C HIS A 256 12.71 -23.89 3.57
N ASN A 257 11.51 -23.82 4.13
CA ASN A 257 10.34 -23.20 3.52
C ASN A 257 9.47 -22.50 4.56
N PHE A 258 8.50 -21.74 4.08
CA PHE A 258 7.58 -21.00 4.94
C PHE A 258 6.80 -21.88 5.93
N PRO A 259 6.22 -23.04 5.55
CA PRO A 259 5.53 -23.93 6.49
C PRO A 259 6.41 -24.41 7.65
N GLU A 260 7.65 -24.84 7.36
CA GLU A 260 8.61 -25.27 8.38
C GLU A 260 9.01 -24.12 9.30
N TRP A 261 9.24 -22.94 8.74
CA TRP A 261 9.52 -21.72 9.49
C TRP A 261 8.37 -21.35 10.44
N LEU A 262 7.13 -21.35 9.95
CA LEU A 262 5.94 -21.10 10.76
C LEU A 262 5.78 -22.14 11.89
N ASN A 263 6.08 -23.42 11.63
CA ASN A 263 6.08 -24.44 12.66
C ASN A 263 7.15 -24.18 13.73
N CYS A 264 8.35 -23.71 13.34
CA CYS A 264 9.40 -23.33 14.29
C CYS A 264 8.93 -22.20 15.22
N ILE A 265 8.21 -21.21 14.69
CA ILE A 265 7.63 -20.09 15.44
C ILE A 265 6.62 -20.60 16.47
N LYS A 266 5.68 -21.45 16.05
CA LYS A 266 4.62 -22.04 16.91
C LYS A 266 5.19 -22.80 18.10
N GLN A 267 6.33 -23.47 17.91
CA GLN A 267 7.01 -24.24 18.95
C GLN A 267 7.81 -23.39 19.95
N GLY A 268 8.00 -22.08 19.70
CA GLY A 268 8.84 -21.25 20.58
C GLY A 268 8.14 -20.70 21.82
N GLY A 269 6.81 -20.80 21.89
CA GLY A 269 6.01 -20.46 23.07
C GLY A 269 4.91 -19.43 22.81
N GLN A 270 4.20 -19.07 23.87
CA GLN A 270 3.07 -18.11 23.88
C GLN A 270 3.31 -16.95 24.85
N GLU A 271 4.56 -16.77 25.30
CA GLU A 271 4.94 -15.66 26.18
C GLU A 271 4.73 -14.32 25.46
N PHE A 272 4.26 -13.31 26.18
CA PHE A 272 3.93 -12.01 25.61
C PHE A 272 5.12 -11.37 24.87
N SER A 273 6.31 -11.41 25.45
CA SER A 273 7.53 -10.86 24.82
C SER A 273 7.89 -11.59 23.52
N TYR A 274 7.71 -12.92 23.48
CA TYR A 274 7.97 -13.72 22.30
C TYR A 274 7.01 -13.40 21.16
N ILE A 275 5.72 -13.27 21.47
CA ILE A 275 4.68 -12.88 20.51
C ILE A 275 4.97 -11.47 19.98
N LEU A 276 5.28 -10.52 20.86
CA LEU A 276 5.59 -9.13 20.52
C LEU A 276 6.80 -9.03 19.59
N ASP A 277 7.88 -9.76 19.89
CA ASP A 277 9.08 -9.80 19.06
C ASP A 277 8.78 -10.37 17.67
N TRP A 278 7.93 -11.40 17.56
CA TRP A 278 7.55 -11.96 16.26
C TRP A 278 6.67 -11.04 15.43
N VAL A 279 5.65 -10.42 16.03
CA VAL A 279 4.80 -9.42 15.35
C VAL A 279 5.66 -8.29 14.80
N SER A 280 6.63 -7.83 15.60
CA SER A 280 7.60 -6.81 15.19
C SER A 280 8.47 -7.31 14.03
N CYS A 281 9.01 -8.53 14.13
CA CYS A 281 9.81 -9.14 13.07
C CYS A 281 9.04 -9.22 11.74
N PHE A 282 7.76 -9.61 11.76
CA PHE A 282 6.93 -9.72 10.55
C PHE A 282 6.70 -8.34 9.89
N ALA A 283 6.34 -7.33 10.68
CA ALA A 283 6.10 -5.98 10.17
C ALA A 283 7.39 -5.35 9.64
N LEU A 284 8.52 -5.51 10.35
CA LEU A 284 9.84 -5.07 9.90
C LEU A 284 10.20 -5.71 8.56
N ALA A 285 10.05 -7.03 8.44
CA ALA A 285 10.40 -7.78 7.23
C ALA A 285 9.70 -7.24 5.98
N VAL A 286 8.39 -7.03 6.05
CA VAL A 286 7.59 -6.53 4.93
C VAL A 286 7.99 -5.10 4.56
N ASN A 287 8.19 -4.23 5.55
CA ASN A 287 8.53 -2.83 5.28
C ASN A 287 9.99 -2.64 4.84
N GLU A 288 10.90 -3.51 5.24
CA GLU A 288 12.28 -3.55 4.75
C GLU A 288 12.35 -4.03 3.29
N GLU A 289 11.54 -5.03 2.91
CA GLU A 289 11.34 -5.42 1.51
C GLU A 289 10.72 -4.28 0.71
N ASN A 290 9.67 -3.65 1.24
CA ASN A 290 9.03 -2.49 0.60
C ASN A 290 10.05 -1.38 0.30
N ALA A 291 10.82 -0.97 1.30
CA ALA A 291 11.84 0.08 1.17
C ALA A 291 12.96 -0.26 0.17
N SER A 292 13.10 -1.53 -0.22
CA SER A 292 14.14 -2.03 -1.10
C SER A 292 13.64 -2.40 -2.50
N PHE A 293 12.51 -1.83 -2.95
CA PHE A 293 11.87 -2.17 -4.24
C PHE A 293 11.48 -3.65 -4.35
N GLY A 294 11.18 -4.29 -3.20
CA GLY A 294 10.69 -5.65 -3.14
C GLY A 294 9.25 -5.78 -3.63
N ARG A 295 8.85 -7.03 -3.88
CA ARG A 295 7.47 -7.42 -4.19
C ARG A 295 6.63 -7.27 -2.93
N VAL A 296 5.57 -6.48 -2.98
CA VAL A 296 4.69 -6.19 -1.83
C VAL A 296 3.22 -6.22 -2.24
N VAL A 297 2.33 -6.33 -1.26
CA VAL A 297 0.89 -6.13 -1.44
C VAL A 297 0.45 -4.88 -0.70
N THR A 298 -0.29 -3.99 -1.37
CA THR A 298 -0.87 -2.81 -0.72
C THR A 298 -1.81 -3.21 0.40
N ALA A 299 -1.79 -2.53 1.53
CA ALA A 299 -2.70 -2.81 2.64
C ALA A 299 -2.99 -1.58 3.52
N PRO A 300 -3.72 -0.54 3.07
CA PRO A 300 -4.21 -0.32 1.71
C PRO A 300 -3.16 0.41 0.83
N THR A 301 -1.99 0.74 1.38
CA THR A 301 -0.85 1.31 0.63
C THR A 301 0.43 0.54 0.93
N ASN A 302 1.48 0.78 0.14
CA ASN A 302 2.80 0.18 0.31
C ASN A 302 3.45 0.62 1.63
N GLY A 303 3.28 1.89 2.01
CA GLY A 303 3.82 2.42 3.27
C GLY A 303 3.24 1.74 4.50
N ALA A 304 2.02 1.21 4.42
CA ALA A 304 1.34 0.46 5.47
C ALA A 304 1.26 -1.06 5.21
N ALA A 305 2.06 -1.58 4.27
CA ALA A 305 1.96 -2.97 3.81
C ALA A 305 2.25 -4.02 4.89
N GLY A 306 2.96 -3.68 5.96
CA GLY A 306 3.40 -4.65 6.98
C GLY A 306 2.35 -5.01 8.02
N VAL A 307 1.35 -4.16 8.27
CA VAL A 307 0.39 -4.34 9.37
C VAL A 307 -0.49 -5.57 9.16
N ILE A 308 -1.23 -5.63 8.04
CA ILE A 308 -2.13 -6.74 7.71
C ILE A 308 -1.41 -8.10 7.73
N PRO A 309 -0.30 -8.30 6.99
CA PRO A 309 0.37 -9.60 6.97
C PRO A 309 1.00 -9.96 8.32
N ALA A 310 1.48 -8.99 9.11
CA ALA A 310 1.99 -9.26 10.46
C ALA A 310 0.89 -9.76 11.41
N VAL A 311 -0.29 -9.12 11.38
CA VAL A 311 -1.43 -9.52 12.23
C VAL A 311 -2.04 -10.84 11.77
N LEU A 312 -2.11 -11.09 10.46
CA LEU A 312 -2.55 -12.37 9.92
C LEU A 312 -1.59 -13.50 10.29
N LEU A 313 -0.27 -13.27 10.21
CA LEU A 313 0.71 -14.26 10.63
C LEU A 313 0.69 -14.50 12.14
N TYR A 314 0.44 -13.47 12.94
CA TYR A 314 0.13 -13.62 14.37
C TYR A 314 -1.08 -14.52 14.60
N PHE A 315 -2.19 -14.29 13.89
CA PHE A 315 -3.39 -15.11 13.98
C PHE A 315 -3.12 -16.58 13.62
N MET A 316 -2.32 -16.82 12.57
CA MET A 316 -1.93 -18.16 12.15
C MET A 316 -0.97 -18.86 13.12
N ALA A 317 -0.03 -18.13 13.71
CA ALA A 317 0.99 -18.66 14.60
C ALA A 317 0.46 -18.89 16.02
N PHE A 318 -0.36 -17.97 16.54
CA PHE A 318 -0.68 -17.91 17.97
C PHE A 318 -2.17 -18.08 18.28
N CYS A 319 -3.06 -18.03 17.29
CA CYS A 319 -4.51 -18.07 17.49
C CYS A 319 -5.22 -19.18 16.70
N ASN A 320 -4.52 -20.23 16.28
CA ASN A 320 -5.07 -21.34 15.49
C ASN A 320 -5.77 -20.88 14.19
N GLY A 321 -5.25 -19.82 13.56
CA GLY A 321 -5.79 -19.23 12.32
C GLY A 321 -5.25 -19.83 11.01
N ASN A 322 -4.44 -20.88 11.07
CA ASN A 322 -3.72 -21.44 9.92
C ASN A 322 -4.57 -22.39 9.05
N GLU A 323 -5.73 -21.91 8.60
CA GLU A 323 -6.66 -22.60 7.70
C GLU A 323 -7.06 -21.63 6.59
N GLU A 324 -7.17 -22.12 5.34
CA GLU A 324 -7.45 -21.27 4.17
C GLU A 324 -8.74 -20.45 4.31
N GLU A 325 -9.81 -21.07 4.82
CA GLU A 325 -11.09 -20.39 5.03
C GLU A 325 -10.96 -19.21 6.01
N LYS A 326 -10.17 -19.38 7.09
CA LYS A 326 -9.95 -18.31 8.07
C LYS A 326 -9.11 -17.17 7.49
N ILE A 327 -8.14 -17.48 6.63
CA ILE A 327 -7.33 -16.50 5.91
C ILE A 327 -8.19 -15.69 4.94
N ILE A 328 -9.07 -16.36 4.19
CA ILE A 328 -10.00 -15.69 3.26
C ILE A 328 -10.90 -14.75 4.04
N ARG A 329 -11.56 -15.21 5.11
CA ARG A 329 -12.40 -14.38 5.97
C ARG A 329 -11.66 -13.15 6.46
N PHE A 330 -10.47 -13.34 7.04
CA PHE A 330 -9.64 -12.24 7.54
C PHE A 330 -9.41 -11.15 6.46
N LEU A 331 -9.01 -11.54 5.26
CA LEU A 331 -8.73 -10.58 4.19
C LEU A 331 -10.01 -9.91 3.66
N LEU A 332 -11.13 -10.63 3.57
CA LEU A 332 -12.41 -10.03 3.17
C LEU A 332 -12.87 -8.98 4.18
N THR A 333 -12.89 -9.29 5.49
CA THR A 333 -13.23 -8.35 6.56
C THR A 333 -12.31 -7.13 6.55
N ALA A 334 -11.00 -7.35 6.41
CA ALA A 334 -10.02 -6.27 6.35
C ALA A 334 -10.29 -5.34 5.16
N SER A 335 -10.61 -5.89 3.98
CA SER A 335 -10.87 -5.07 2.79
C SER A 335 -12.09 -4.18 2.93
N GLU A 336 -13.16 -4.66 3.56
CA GLU A 336 -14.39 -3.87 3.70
C GLU A 336 -14.17 -2.66 4.61
N VAL A 337 -13.46 -2.86 5.73
CA VAL A 337 -13.11 -1.73 6.60
C VAL A 337 -12.27 -0.70 5.84
N GLY A 338 -11.29 -1.13 5.05
CA GLY A 338 -10.49 -0.23 4.20
C GLY A 338 -11.33 0.50 3.14
N SER A 339 -12.32 -0.19 2.56
CA SER A 339 -13.29 0.36 1.60
C SER A 339 -14.12 1.49 2.24
N ILE A 340 -14.65 1.29 3.46
CA ILE A 340 -15.41 2.31 4.19
C ILE A 340 -14.54 3.55 4.48
N PHE A 341 -13.28 3.38 4.91
CA PHE A 341 -12.34 4.50 5.09
C PHE A 341 -12.07 5.26 3.79
N LYS A 342 -11.88 4.55 2.67
CA LYS A 342 -11.66 5.17 1.36
C LYS A 342 -12.88 5.98 0.90
N LYS A 343 -14.10 5.47 1.08
CA LYS A 343 -15.34 6.15 0.68
C LYS A 343 -15.68 7.34 1.57
N GLY A 344 -15.49 7.20 2.88
CA GLY A 344 -15.83 8.24 3.86
C GLY A 344 -14.78 9.34 4.01
N ALA A 345 -13.53 9.09 3.62
CA ALA A 345 -12.42 10.02 3.78
C ALA A 345 -11.37 9.87 2.68
N THR A 346 -10.21 9.28 2.98
CA THR A 346 -9.12 9.05 2.03
C THR A 346 -8.18 7.96 2.55
N ILE A 347 -7.47 7.32 1.62
CA ILE A 347 -6.34 6.41 1.91
C ILE A 347 -5.01 6.97 1.34
N SER A 348 -4.99 8.25 0.97
CA SER A 348 -3.82 8.93 0.40
C SER A 348 -3.09 9.71 1.49
N ALA A 349 -1.80 9.42 1.72
CA ALA A 349 -0.99 10.19 2.66
C ALA A 349 -0.81 11.66 2.25
N ALA A 350 -0.69 11.93 0.94
CA ALA A 350 -0.65 13.30 0.42
C ALA A 350 -1.89 14.13 0.80
N MET A 351 -3.04 13.48 1.03
CA MET A 351 -4.27 14.14 1.46
C MET A 351 -4.47 14.08 2.98
N GLY A 352 -4.28 12.89 3.57
CA GLY A 352 -4.72 12.54 4.90
C GLY A 352 -3.64 12.39 5.96
N GLY A 353 -2.37 12.47 5.60
CA GLY A 353 -1.27 12.10 6.50
C GLY A 353 -1.20 10.58 6.72
N CYS A 354 -0.37 10.14 7.66
CA CYS A 354 -0.10 8.71 7.87
C CYS A 354 -1.24 8.02 8.63
N GLN A 355 -2.13 8.77 9.27
CA GLN A 355 -3.40 8.24 9.78
C GLN A 355 -4.23 7.56 8.67
N ALA A 356 -4.19 8.10 7.44
CA ALA A 356 -4.92 7.57 6.28
C ALA A 356 -4.26 6.30 5.69
N GLU A 357 -3.07 5.93 6.14
CA GLU A 357 -2.36 4.73 5.68
C GLU A 357 -2.21 3.72 6.81
N ILE A 358 -1.36 4.03 7.81
CA ILE A 358 -1.07 3.15 8.94
C ILE A 358 -2.27 3.03 9.86
N GLY A 359 -2.98 4.13 10.11
CA GLY A 359 -4.20 4.10 10.92
C GLY A 359 -5.28 3.24 10.27
N VAL A 360 -5.49 3.40 8.96
CA VAL A 360 -6.48 2.61 8.21
C VAL A 360 -6.08 1.14 8.21
N SER A 361 -4.80 0.82 7.93
CA SER A 361 -4.31 -0.55 7.96
C SER A 361 -4.44 -1.21 9.35
N SER A 362 -4.16 -0.46 10.41
CA SER A 362 -4.36 -0.91 11.79
C SER A 362 -5.84 -1.19 12.09
N ALA A 363 -6.75 -0.35 11.59
CA ALA A 363 -8.19 -0.55 11.75
C ALA A 363 -8.71 -1.76 10.97
N MET A 364 -8.23 -1.93 9.72
CA MET A 364 -8.51 -3.11 8.89
C MET A 364 -8.09 -4.41 9.60
N ALA A 365 -6.85 -4.45 10.12
CA ALA A 365 -6.32 -5.62 10.81
C ALA A 365 -7.06 -5.90 12.12
N ALA A 366 -7.43 -4.87 12.88
CA ALA A 366 -8.14 -5.01 14.15
C ALA A 366 -9.53 -5.63 13.95
N ALA A 367 -10.29 -5.16 12.96
CA ALA A 367 -11.60 -5.72 12.64
C ALA A 367 -11.51 -7.17 12.16
N ALA A 368 -10.59 -7.44 11.22
CA ALA A 368 -10.38 -8.76 10.66
C ALA A 368 -9.98 -9.78 11.72
N LEU A 369 -9.06 -9.41 12.63
CA LEU A 369 -8.68 -10.26 13.74
C LEU A 369 -9.86 -10.49 14.68
N THR A 370 -10.65 -9.46 14.98
CA THR A 370 -11.80 -9.56 15.89
C THR A 370 -12.88 -10.50 15.36
N GLU A 371 -13.28 -10.35 14.09
CA GLU A 371 -14.22 -11.30 13.46
C GLU A 371 -13.63 -12.71 13.45
N SER A 372 -12.36 -12.86 13.10
CA SER A 372 -11.68 -14.17 13.02
C SER A 372 -11.53 -14.87 14.37
N MET A 373 -11.51 -14.10 15.47
CA MET A 373 -11.48 -14.57 16.85
C MET A 373 -12.88 -14.84 17.43
N GLY A 374 -13.94 -14.72 16.61
CA GLY A 374 -15.32 -14.99 17.01
C GLY A 374 -16.06 -13.78 17.59
N GLY A 375 -15.53 -12.57 17.43
CA GLY A 375 -16.22 -11.34 17.79
C GLY A 375 -17.43 -11.07 16.90
N THR A 376 -18.43 -10.41 17.46
CA THR A 376 -19.59 -9.94 16.69
C THR A 376 -19.19 -8.85 15.67
N GLN A 377 -20.01 -8.61 14.67
CA GLN A 377 -19.79 -7.55 13.67
C GLN A 377 -19.64 -6.17 14.34
N ARG A 378 -20.42 -5.91 15.40
CA ARG A 378 -20.30 -4.69 16.21
C ARG A 378 -18.98 -4.61 16.99
N GLN A 379 -18.45 -5.73 17.47
CA GLN A 379 -17.11 -5.76 18.08
C GLN A 379 -16.02 -5.57 17.04
N ALA A 380 -16.15 -6.13 15.83
CA ALA A 380 -15.19 -5.91 14.75
C ALA A 380 -15.10 -4.43 14.37
N LEU A 381 -16.24 -3.74 14.24
CA LEU A 381 -16.25 -2.29 13.98
C LEU A 381 -15.77 -1.45 15.17
N MET A 382 -16.01 -1.88 16.40
CA MET A 382 -15.39 -1.27 17.59
C MET A 382 -13.87 -1.43 17.57
N ALA A 383 -13.34 -2.59 17.19
CA ALA A 383 -11.90 -2.80 17.10
C ALA A 383 -11.26 -1.90 16.04
N ALA A 384 -11.91 -1.73 14.88
CA ALA A 384 -11.48 -0.77 13.86
C ALA A 384 -11.46 0.66 14.39
N GLU A 385 -12.52 1.03 15.12
CA GLU A 385 -12.71 2.35 15.72
C GLU A 385 -11.58 2.66 16.72
N ILE A 386 -11.37 1.82 17.74
CA ILE A 386 -10.28 1.94 18.71
C ILE A 386 -8.92 2.05 18.01
N ALA A 387 -8.65 1.18 17.04
CA ALA A 387 -7.38 1.18 16.32
C ALA A 387 -7.15 2.51 15.58
N MET A 388 -8.18 3.08 14.96
CA MET A 388 -8.07 4.37 14.27
C MET A 388 -7.97 5.55 15.24
N GLU A 389 -8.69 5.55 16.37
CA GLU A 389 -8.56 6.61 17.39
C GLU A 389 -7.10 6.82 17.82
N HIS A 390 -6.36 5.72 17.99
CA HIS A 390 -4.93 5.74 18.35
C HIS A 390 -3.98 6.16 17.21
N HIS A 391 -4.51 6.59 16.07
CA HIS A 391 -3.76 7.11 14.93
C HIS A 391 -4.25 8.48 14.44
N LEU A 392 -5.35 9.02 14.97
CA LEU A 392 -5.84 10.35 14.57
C LEU A 392 -4.76 11.43 14.76
N GLY A 393 -4.60 12.28 13.74
CA GLY A 393 -3.60 13.35 13.70
C GLY A 393 -2.19 12.91 13.29
N LEU A 394 -1.96 11.63 12.98
CA LEU A 394 -0.63 11.16 12.60
C LEU A 394 -0.23 11.72 11.22
N THR A 395 0.82 12.55 11.20
CA THR A 395 1.39 13.22 10.03
C THR A 395 2.21 12.28 9.14
N CYS A 396 2.41 12.59 7.86
CA CYS A 396 3.23 11.80 6.95
C CYS A 396 4.44 12.60 6.46
N ASP A 397 5.52 12.59 7.24
CA ASP A 397 6.71 13.38 6.94
C ASP A 397 7.98 12.52 7.11
N PRO A 398 8.25 11.64 6.14
CA PRO A 398 9.39 10.73 6.20
C PRO A 398 10.73 11.43 5.93
N ILE A 399 11.79 10.97 6.58
CA ILE A 399 13.14 11.51 6.40
C ILE A 399 13.60 11.30 4.95
N GLY A 400 14.04 12.37 4.30
CA GLY A 400 14.51 12.32 2.90
C GLY A 400 13.43 11.93 1.88
N GLY A 401 12.15 11.95 2.25
CA GLY A 401 11.08 11.44 1.40
C GLY A 401 11.15 9.92 1.19
N LEU A 402 11.78 9.17 2.10
CA LEU A 402 11.99 7.72 1.99
C LEU A 402 10.97 6.95 2.82
N VAL A 403 10.42 5.85 2.31
CA VAL A 403 9.50 4.97 3.07
C VAL A 403 10.29 4.07 4.03
N GLN A 404 11.06 4.68 4.93
CA GLN A 404 11.93 4.03 5.90
C GLN A 404 11.63 4.53 7.31
N VAL A 405 12.04 5.76 7.62
CA VAL A 405 11.86 6.36 8.94
C VAL A 405 10.84 7.50 8.85
N PRO A 406 9.77 7.51 9.65
CA PRO A 406 9.36 6.53 10.68
C PRO A 406 8.45 5.40 10.18
N CYS A 407 8.37 5.17 8.87
CA CYS A 407 7.40 4.26 8.24
C CYS A 407 7.51 2.81 8.74
N ILE A 408 8.74 2.30 8.87
CA ILE A 408 9.01 0.91 9.28
C ILE A 408 8.52 0.66 10.71
N GLU A 409 8.87 1.53 11.66
CA GLU A 409 8.44 1.44 13.06
C GLU A 409 6.92 1.60 13.18
N ARG A 410 6.33 2.48 12.37
CA ARG A 410 4.87 2.70 12.38
C ARG A 410 4.08 1.45 12.00
N ASN A 411 4.59 0.58 11.13
CA ASN A 411 3.93 -0.70 10.82
C ASN A 411 3.98 -1.66 12.00
N THR A 412 5.10 -1.72 12.71
CA THR A 412 5.23 -2.51 13.94
C THR A 412 4.22 -2.02 14.99
N MET A 413 4.20 -0.71 15.24
CA MET A 413 3.27 -0.10 16.20
C MET A 413 1.81 -0.26 15.77
N GLY A 414 1.51 -0.17 14.47
CA GLY A 414 0.18 -0.41 13.91
C GLY A 414 -0.30 -1.84 14.14
N ALA A 415 0.55 -2.84 13.88
CA ALA A 415 0.21 -4.25 14.13
C ALA A 415 -0.08 -4.53 15.61
N ILE A 416 0.73 -3.98 16.52
CA ILE A 416 0.55 -4.14 17.97
C ILE A 416 -0.75 -3.48 18.44
N LYS A 417 -1.04 -2.26 17.96
CA LYS A 417 -2.29 -1.56 18.28
C LYS A 417 -3.50 -2.29 17.73
N ALA A 418 -3.42 -2.88 16.54
CA ALA A 418 -4.50 -3.67 15.95
C ALA A 418 -4.83 -4.90 16.80
N ILE A 419 -3.82 -5.65 17.24
CA ILE A 419 -4.00 -6.81 18.13
C ILE A 419 -4.61 -6.37 19.47
N THR A 420 -4.11 -5.28 20.04
CA THR A 420 -4.60 -4.75 21.32
C THR A 420 -6.05 -4.25 21.21
N ALA A 421 -6.39 -3.52 20.15
CA ALA A 421 -7.75 -3.05 19.87
C ALA A 421 -8.72 -4.23 19.72
N SER A 422 -8.30 -5.30 19.04
CA SER A 422 -9.09 -6.53 18.93
C SER A 422 -9.37 -7.16 20.29
N GLN A 423 -8.35 -7.29 21.15
CA GLN A 423 -8.53 -7.83 22.50
C GLN A 423 -9.48 -6.98 23.36
N LEU A 424 -9.34 -5.65 23.30
CA LEU A 424 -10.22 -4.71 24.00
C LEU A 424 -11.68 -4.86 23.53
N ALA A 425 -11.91 -4.93 22.22
CA ALA A 425 -13.23 -5.08 21.65
C ALA A 425 -13.90 -6.42 22.02
N LEU A 426 -13.15 -7.52 21.99
CA LEU A 426 -13.64 -8.85 22.38
C LEU A 426 -14.08 -8.93 23.85
N GLN A 427 -13.44 -8.14 24.71
CA GLN A 427 -13.77 -8.06 26.15
C GLN A 427 -14.82 -7.00 26.48
N SER A 428 -15.24 -6.21 25.49
CA SER A 428 -16.15 -5.08 25.67
C SER A 428 -17.54 -5.37 25.11
N SER A 429 -18.54 -4.64 25.61
CA SER A 429 -19.89 -4.64 25.04
C SER A 429 -20.11 -3.43 24.14
N PRO A 430 -20.41 -3.61 22.84
CA PRO A 430 -20.66 -2.53 21.89
C PRO A 430 -21.80 -1.57 22.26
N ASP A 431 -22.72 -1.97 23.13
CA ASP A 431 -23.81 -1.09 23.59
C ASP A 431 -23.34 0.08 24.46
N PHE A 432 -22.15 -0.03 25.05
CA PHE A 432 -21.58 1.03 25.87
C PHE A 432 -20.60 1.94 25.11
N ALA A 433 -20.30 1.62 23.85
CA ALA A 433 -19.46 2.45 23.00
C ALA A 433 -20.08 3.85 22.84
N LYS A 434 -19.27 4.89 23.03
CA LYS A 434 -19.70 6.30 22.89
C LYS A 434 -19.39 6.87 21.52
N VAL A 435 -18.40 6.28 20.87
CA VAL A 435 -17.87 6.68 19.58
C VAL A 435 -18.19 5.56 18.58
N SER A 436 -18.64 5.93 17.38
CA SER A 436 -18.88 4.99 16.28
C SER A 436 -17.77 5.13 15.24
N LEU A 437 -17.53 4.07 14.46
CA LEU A 437 -16.53 4.08 13.41
C LEU A 437 -16.75 5.24 12.41
N ASP A 438 -18.00 5.50 12.00
CA ASP A 438 -18.32 6.59 11.07
C ASP A 438 -17.95 7.98 11.64
N LYS A 439 -18.09 8.18 12.97
CA LYS A 439 -17.63 9.42 13.60
C LYS A 439 -16.11 9.54 13.58
N VAL A 440 -15.38 8.46 13.83
CA VAL A 440 -13.92 8.44 13.76
C VAL A 440 -13.43 8.69 12.33
N ILE A 441 -14.08 8.11 11.32
CA ILE A 441 -13.77 8.36 9.90
C ILE A 441 -13.95 9.85 9.57
N LYS A 442 -15.07 10.43 10.01
CA LYS A 442 -15.31 11.87 9.84
C LYS A 442 -14.22 12.69 10.54
N THR A 443 -13.88 12.37 11.78
CA THR A 443 -12.80 13.07 12.52
C THR A 443 -11.45 12.93 11.82
N MET A 444 -11.13 11.77 11.25
CA MET A 444 -9.92 11.56 10.45
C MET A 444 -9.90 12.52 9.25
N TRP A 445 -11.03 12.66 8.55
CA TRP A 445 -11.15 13.57 7.41
C TRP A 445 -11.04 15.04 7.80
N ASP A 446 -11.76 15.47 8.84
CA ASP A 446 -11.70 16.84 9.34
C ASP A 446 -10.26 17.19 9.78
N THR A 447 -9.59 16.27 10.50
CA THR A 447 -8.18 16.43 10.90
C THR A 447 -7.24 16.50 9.70
N ALA A 448 -7.51 15.75 8.63
CA ALA A 448 -6.74 15.78 7.39
C ALA A 448 -6.86 17.13 6.67
N LEU A 449 -8.05 17.73 6.68
CA LEU A 449 -8.29 19.06 6.10
C LEU A 449 -7.57 20.16 6.89
N ASP A 450 -7.55 20.03 8.22
CA ASP A 450 -6.86 20.98 9.11
C ASP A 450 -5.32 20.80 9.13
N MET A 451 -4.82 19.64 8.70
CA MET A 451 -3.40 19.34 8.66
C MET A 451 -2.67 20.25 7.66
N ASN A 452 -1.69 21.00 8.13
CA ASN A 452 -0.84 21.82 7.26
C ASN A 452 -0.14 20.96 6.21
N SER A 453 -0.10 21.43 4.96
CA SER A 453 0.46 20.70 3.81
C SER A 453 1.92 20.26 4.02
N LYS A 454 2.72 21.02 4.77
CA LYS A 454 4.12 20.66 5.09
C LYS A 454 4.28 19.44 6.00
N TYR A 455 3.20 19.01 6.66
CA TYR A 455 3.18 17.79 7.50
C TYR A 455 2.46 16.61 6.83
N LYS A 456 2.06 16.78 5.57
CA LYS A 456 1.63 15.69 4.68
C LYS A 456 2.85 15.19 3.88
N GLU A 457 2.62 14.36 2.86
CA GLU A 457 3.64 13.70 2.02
C GLU A 457 4.46 14.67 1.13
N THR A 458 5.09 15.69 1.71
CA THR A 458 5.91 16.70 1.02
C THR A 458 7.37 16.71 1.49
N ALA A 459 7.66 16.14 2.66
CA ALA A 459 8.96 16.19 3.32
C ALA A 459 9.46 17.63 3.63
N ASP A 460 8.54 18.60 3.69
CA ASP A 460 8.84 20.02 3.94
C ASP A 460 8.76 20.40 5.44
N GLY A 461 8.54 19.42 6.33
CA GLY A 461 8.23 19.66 7.75
C GLY A 461 8.85 18.64 8.71
N GLY A 462 8.17 18.49 9.85
CA GLY A 462 8.33 17.40 10.84
C GLY A 462 9.74 16.83 11.05
N LEU A 463 9.88 15.51 10.96
CA LEU A 463 11.17 14.83 11.11
C LEU A 463 12.09 15.11 9.91
N ALA A 464 11.52 15.32 8.72
CA ALA A 464 12.27 15.44 7.49
C ALA A 464 13.25 16.63 7.48
N ILE A 465 12.86 17.76 8.08
CA ILE A 465 13.73 18.96 8.16
C ILE A 465 14.65 18.98 9.37
N ASN A 466 14.37 18.14 10.39
CA ASN A 466 15.08 18.19 11.67
C ASN A 466 16.20 17.15 11.77
N ILE A 467 16.21 16.13 10.92
CA ILE A 467 17.25 15.09 10.91
C ILE A 467 18.11 15.26 9.65
N PRO A 468 19.40 15.66 9.78
CA PRO A 468 20.27 15.85 8.63
C PRO A 468 20.59 14.51 7.95
N LEU A 469 20.52 14.45 6.62
CA LEU A 469 20.90 13.25 5.84
C LEU A 469 22.39 12.87 5.96
N SER A 470 23.24 13.78 6.43
CA SER A 470 24.70 13.67 6.40
C SER A 470 25.38 13.50 7.77
N LEU A 471 24.62 13.42 8.86
CA LEU A 471 25.18 13.30 10.21
C LEU A 471 24.75 11.99 10.86
N PRO A 472 25.71 11.15 11.31
CA PRO A 472 25.40 10.12 12.28
C PRO A 472 25.07 10.83 13.59
N GLU A 473 23.77 10.98 13.89
CA GLU A 473 23.36 11.27 15.25
C GLU A 473 23.50 9.95 16.05
N CYS A 474 24.62 9.89 16.78
CA CYS A 474 25.11 8.87 17.71
C CYS A 474 25.42 7.45 17.20
#